data_AF-X0UYF4-F1
#
_entry.id   AF-X0UYF4-F1
#
_cell.length_a   1.000
_cell.length_b   1.000
_cell.length_c   1.000
_cell.angle_alpha   90.00
_cell.angle_beta   90.00
_cell.angle_gamma   90.00
#
_symmetry.space_group_name_H-M   'P 1'
#
loop_
_entity.id
_entity.type
_entity.pdbx_description
1 polymer ?
#
loop_
_entity_poly.entity_id
_entity_poly.type
_entity_poly.pdbx_seq_one_letter_code
_entity_poly.pdbx_strand_id
1 'polypeptide(L)'
;MIVPESVSGRPVTGRGVHLHPTGHHRAWLENADHWVSLIQSMNMSWALTLSDSDGAVIGHDSVGGRSAVQVLLDGGIIPVIRFLPSDLPRHFTHMAHVETFVEQCEPYGVPAIVQWPNEPGDPREWNHGV
;
A
#
# COMPACT_ATOMS: atom_id res chain seq x y z
N MET A 1 -9.63 -1.26 -15.33
CA MET A 1 -9.10 -2.02 -14.18
C MET A 1 -10.09 -3.11 -13.84
N ILE A 2 -9.67 -4.37 -13.81
CA ILE A 2 -10.51 -5.49 -13.35
C ILE A 2 -10.10 -5.77 -11.91
N VAL A 3 -11.04 -5.70 -10.98
CA VAL A 3 -10.85 -6.08 -9.57
C VAL A 3 -11.32 -7.53 -9.43
N PRO A 4 -10.53 -8.44 -8.85
CA PRO A 4 -10.95 -9.83 -8.68
C PRO A 4 -12.14 -9.94 -7.71
N GLU A 5 -12.98 -10.95 -7.89
CA GLU A 5 -14.10 -11.21 -6.97
C GLU A 5 -13.62 -11.66 -5.58
N SER A 6 -12.43 -12.25 -5.51
CA SER A 6 -11.81 -12.68 -4.26
C SER A 6 -10.28 -12.58 -4.32
N VAL A 7 -9.65 -12.35 -3.17
CA VAL A 7 -8.19 -12.42 -2.98
C VAL A 7 -7.91 -13.35 -1.81
N SER A 8 -7.00 -14.32 -1.99
CA SER A 8 -6.62 -15.30 -0.95
C SER A 8 -7.83 -16.00 -0.30
N GLY A 9 -8.83 -16.34 -1.12
CA GLY A 9 -10.06 -17.02 -0.69
C GLY A 9 -11.10 -16.12 0.00
N ARG A 10 -10.89 -14.80 0.06
CA ARG A 10 -11.83 -13.86 0.68
C ARG A 10 -12.54 -12.99 -0.37
N PRO A 11 -13.86 -12.79 -0.26
CA PRO A 11 -14.59 -11.89 -1.15
C PRO A 11 -14.09 -10.44 -1.07
N VAL A 12 -13.94 -9.79 -2.20
CA VAL A 12 -13.64 -8.35 -2.27
C VAL A 12 -14.93 -7.56 -2.02
N THR A 13 -14.86 -6.57 -1.13
CA THR A 13 -15.98 -5.68 -0.77
C THR A 13 -15.67 -4.24 -1.19
N GLY A 14 -16.64 -3.33 -1.05
CA GLY A 14 -16.42 -1.90 -1.27
C GLY A 14 -15.81 -1.15 -0.06
N ARG A 15 -15.29 -1.87 0.95
CA ARG A 15 -14.91 -1.28 2.25
C ARG A 15 -13.40 -1.32 2.45
N GLY A 16 -12.84 -0.20 2.87
CA GLY A 16 -11.41 -0.06 3.13
C GLY A 16 -11.06 0.61 4.45
N VAL A 17 -9.78 0.55 4.78
CA VAL A 17 -9.17 1.18 5.95
C VAL A 17 -7.94 1.98 5.53
N HIS A 18 -7.61 3.01 6.30
CA HIS A 18 -6.33 3.71 6.20
C HIS A 18 -5.40 3.17 7.29
N LEU A 19 -4.28 2.57 6.90
CA LEU A 19 -3.27 2.06 7.82
C LEU A 19 -2.23 3.13 8.14
N HIS A 20 -1.61 3.03 9.30
CA HIS A 20 -0.46 3.84 9.64
C HIS A 20 0.72 3.55 8.69
N PRO A 21 1.66 4.51 8.52
CA PRO A 21 2.75 4.37 7.57
C PRO A 21 3.61 3.11 7.79
N THR A 22 3.98 2.44 6.70
CA THR A 22 4.96 1.36 6.67
C THR A 22 6.31 1.97 6.25
N GLY A 23 7.21 2.13 7.22
CA GLY A 23 8.50 2.82 7.07
C GLY A 23 9.21 2.84 8.43
N HIS A 24 9.81 3.97 8.80
CA HIS A 24 10.46 4.17 10.11
C HIS A 24 9.59 3.86 11.35
N HIS A 25 8.29 3.63 11.20
CA HIS A 25 7.38 3.48 12.33
C HIS A 25 6.93 2.06 12.70
N ARG A 26 7.22 0.98 11.94
CA ARG A 26 6.95 -0.47 12.26
C ARG A 26 5.56 -0.84 12.85
N ALA A 27 4.67 0.11 13.12
CA ALA A 27 3.81 0.05 14.31
C ALA A 27 2.70 -0.99 14.22
N TRP A 28 2.19 -1.24 13.01
CA TRP A 28 1.12 -2.23 12.83
C TRP A 28 1.67 -3.60 12.44
N LEU A 29 2.84 -3.68 11.78
CA LEU A 29 3.42 -4.96 11.36
C LEU A 29 3.87 -5.84 12.54
N GLU A 30 4.22 -5.25 13.67
CA GLU A 30 4.53 -6.01 14.90
C GLU A 30 3.34 -6.81 15.43
N ASN A 31 2.12 -6.37 15.11
CA ASN A 31 0.87 -7.04 15.46
C ASN A 31 0.03 -7.34 14.21
N ALA A 32 0.69 -7.66 13.10
CA ALA A 32 0.06 -7.82 11.79
C ALA A 32 -1.15 -8.77 11.84
N ASP A 33 -1.01 -9.91 12.49
CA ASP A 33 -2.08 -10.91 12.61
C ASP A 33 -3.33 -10.36 13.30
N HIS A 34 -3.15 -9.55 14.35
CA HIS A 34 -4.27 -8.88 15.04
C HIS A 34 -4.97 -7.89 14.10
N TRP A 35 -4.22 -7.01 13.44
CA TRP A 35 -4.79 -5.98 12.58
C TRP A 35 -5.46 -6.58 11.34
N VAL A 36 -4.83 -7.56 10.70
CA VAL A 36 -5.43 -8.31 9.59
C VAL A 36 -6.71 -8.97 10.05
N SER A 37 -6.71 -9.70 11.17
CA SER A 37 -7.92 -10.34 11.69
C SER A 37 -9.05 -9.33 11.97
N LEU A 38 -8.71 -8.15 12.50
CA LEU A 38 -9.68 -7.10 12.78
C LEU A 38 -10.30 -6.54 11.48
N ILE A 39 -9.47 -6.17 10.49
CA ILE A 39 -9.91 -5.71 9.17
C ILE A 39 -10.82 -6.77 8.52
N GLN A 40 -10.40 -8.02 8.60
CA GLN A 40 -11.13 -9.17 8.09
C GLN A 40 -12.50 -9.34 8.77
N SER A 41 -12.58 -9.18 10.09
CA SER A 41 -13.82 -9.26 10.87
C SER A 41 -14.81 -8.15 10.51
N MET A 42 -14.31 -7.01 10.03
CA MET A 42 -15.11 -5.87 9.58
C MET A 42 -15.52 -5.99 8.11
N ASN A 43 -15.22 -7.10 7.42
CA ASN A 43 -15.48 -7.31 6.00
C ASN A 43 -14.88 -6.19 5.12
N MET A 44 -13.70 -5.72 5.48
CA MET A 44 -12.91 -4.79 4.67
C MET A 44 -11.94 -5.58 3.79
N SER A 45 -11.74 -5.10 2.57
CA SER A 45 -10.89 -5.75 1.56
C SER A 45 -9.89 -4.79 0.92
N TRP A 46 -9.78 -3.56 1.42
CA TRP A 46 -8.85 -2.55 0.91
C TRP A 46 -8.08 -1.90 2.06
N ALA A 47 -6.79 -1.65 1.84
CA ALA A 47 -5.96 -0.95 2.81
C ALA A 47 -5.09 0.10 2.11
N LEU A 48 -5.36 1.37 2.39
CA LEU A 48 -4.45 2.46 2.00
C LEU A 48 -3.29 2.49 3.00
N THR A 49 -2.07 2.35 2.48
CA THR A 49 -0.85 2.38 3.27
C THR A 49 0.04 3.52 2.79
N LEU A 50 0.47 4.37 3.73
CA LEU A 50 1.49 5.38 3.46
C LEU A 50 2.85 4.69 3.47
N SER A 51 3.62 4.82 2.40
CA SER A 51 4.98 4.27 2.32
C SER A 51 5.98 5.39 2.14
N ASP A 52 7.00 5.42 2.98
CA ASP A 52 8.22 6.14 2.67
C ASP A 52 9.16 5.18 1.93
N SER A 53 9.70 5.63 0.80
CA SER A 53 10.56 4.85 -0.09
C SER A 53 10.07 3.41 -0.32
N ASP A 54 10.80 2.42 0.21
CA ASP A 54 10.62 0.99 -0.01
C ASP A 54 9.85 0.28 1.12
N GLY A 55 9.45 1.01 2.17
CA GLY A 55 8.97 0.44 3.43
C GLY A 55 7.77 -0.52 3.31
N ALA A 56 6.89 -0.30 2.33
CA ALA A 56 5.75 -1.19 2.07
C ALA A 56 6.12 -2.49 1.34
N VAL A 57 7.19 -2.47 0.54
CA VAL A 57 7.54 -3.55 -0.41
C VAL A 57 8.74 -4.39 0.03
N ILE A 58 9.56 -3.92 0.97
CA ILE A 58 10.64 -4.72 1.56
C ILE A 58 10.15 -5.71 2.62
N GLY A 59 10.90 -6.78 2.82
CA GLY A 59 10.65 -7.76 3.88
C GLY A 59 10.92 -7.22 5.28
N HIS A 60 10.08 -7.60 6.24
CA HIS A 60 10.24 -7.24 7.66
C HIS A 60 10.33 -8.49 8.54
N ASP A 61 11.33 -8.54 9.43
CA ASP A 61 11.55 -9.69 10.33
C ASP A 61 10.35 -9.97 11.24
N SER A 62 9.62 -8.94 11.66
CA SER A 62 8.46 -9.07 12.55
C SER A 62 7.31 -9.88 11.95
N VAL A 63 7.31 -10.08 10.63
CA VAL A 63 6.31 -10.87 9.89
C VAL A 63 6.96 -12.00 9.09
N GLY A 64 8.16 -12.43 9.48
CA GLY A 64 8.86 -13.56 8.87
C GLY A 64 9.47 -13.25 7.51
N GLY A 65 9.97 -12.03 7.31
CA GLY A 65 10.63 -11.60 6.07
C GLY A 65 9.66 -11.20 4.95
N ARG A 66 8.35 -11.20 5.21
CA ARG A 66 7.33 -10.74 4.26
C ARG A 66 7.25 -9.21 4.24
N SER A 67 6.84 -8.66 3.09
CA SER A 67 6.51 -7.24 2.97
C SER A 67 5.13 -6.91 3.55
N ALA A 68 4.87 -5.63 3.80
CA ALA A 68 3.54 -5.18 4.23
C ALA A 68 2.48 -5.51 3.16
N VAL A 69 2.84 -5.36 1.89
CA VAL A 69 2.01 -5.74 0.74
C VAL A 69 1.67 -7.23 0.78
N GLN A 70 2.66 -8.10 0.97
CA GLN A 70 2.42 -9.55 1.05
C GLN A 70 1.53 -9.93 2.23
N VAL A 71 1.75 -9.32 3.41
CA VAL A 71 0.91 -9.54 4.59
C VAL A 71 -0.56 -9.19 4.33
N LEU A 72 -0.83 -8.08 3.63
CA LEU A 72 -2.19 -7.67 3.28
C LEU A 72 -2.81 -8.62 2.24
N LEU A 73 -2.06 -8.95 1.19
CA LEU A 73 -2.52 -9.84 0.12
C LEU A 73 -2.81 -11.26 0.63
N ASP A 74 -1.94 -11.83 1.47
CA ASP A 74 -2.18 -13.09 2.18
C ASP A 74 -3.48 -13.04 3.00
N GLY A 75 -3.75 -11.89 3.61
CA GLY A 75 -4.98 -11.61 4.36
C GLY A 75 -6.21 -11.34 3.50
N GLY A 76 -6.13 -11.41 2.17
CA GLY A 76 -7.21 -11.08 1.24
C GLY A 76 -7.59 -9.60 1.24
N ILE A 77 -6.64 -8.73 1.57
CA ILE A 77 -6.79 -7.28 1.62
C ILE A 77 -5.96 -6.68 0.49
N ILE A 78 -6.60 -5.91 -0.38
CA ILE A 78 -5.97 -5.25 -1.52
C ILE A 78 -5.23 -3.99 -1.04
N PRO A 79 -3.89 -3.94 -1.17
CA PRO A 79 -3.11 -2.77 -0.81
C PRO A 79 -3.28 -1.65 -1.83
N VAL A 80 -3.41 -0.42 -1.34
CA VAL A 80 -3.22 0.82 -2.10
C VAL A 80 -2.02 1.51 -1.49
N ILE A 81 -0.96 1.76 -2.27
CA ILE A 81 0.24 2.42 -1.75
C ILE A 81 0.17 3.89 -2.08
N ARG A 82 0.25 4.74 -1.06
CA ARG A 82 0.54 6.17 -1.22
C ARG A 82 1.99 6.43 -0.85
N PHE A 83 2.82 6.74 -1.84
CA PHE A 83 4.19 7.15 -1.56
C PHE A 83 4.21 8.55 -0.97
N LEU A 84 4.91 8.70 0.15
CA LEU A 84 5.18 10.02 0.74
C LEU A 84 6.18 10.77 -0.13
N PRO A 85 6.07 12.10 -0.24
CA PRO A 85 7.04 12.89 -1.00
C PRO A 85 8.41 12.80 -0.33
N SER A 86 9.40 12.27 -1.06
CA SER A 86 10.81 12.51 -0.73
C SER A 86 11.14 13.94 -1.12
N ASP A 87 11.78 14.70 -0.22
CA ASP A 87 12.13 16.13 -0.33
C ASP A 87 12.03 16.71 -1.76
N LEU A 88 10.85 17.25 -2.07
CA LEU A 88 10.58 17.96 -3.32
C LEU A 88 11.52 19.17 -3.39
N PRO A 89 12.21 19.43 -4.53
CA PRO A 89 11.72 19.28 -5.89
C PRO A 89 12.42 18.20 -6.76
N ARG A 90 12.94 17.12 -6.19
CA ARG A 90 13.75 16.15 -6.96
C ARG A 90 12.92 15.14 -7.77
N HIS A 91 13.59 14.55 -8.76
CA HIS A 91 13.06 13.54 -9.68
C HIS A 91 12.32 12.42 -8.95
N PHE A 92 11.36 11.83 -9.63
CA PHE A 92 10.65 10.66 -9.16
C PHE A 92 11.63 9.52 -8.82
N THR A 93 11.72 9.14 -7.54
CA THR A 93 12.67 8.13 -7.05
C THR A 93 12.04 6.76 -6.79
N HIS A 94 10.71 6.61 -6.90
CA HIS A 94 10.01 5.41 -6.42
C HIS A 94 9.74 4.35 -7.51
N MET A 95 10.26 4.48 -8.75
CA MET A 95 9.89 3.57 -9.86
C MET A 95 10.23 2.12 -9.52
N ALA A 96 11.43 1.87 -9.00
CA ALA A 96 11.84 0.53 -8.61
C ALA A 96 10.90 -0.08 -7.55
N HIS A 97 10.38 0.73 -6.61
CA HIS A 97 9.44 0.25 -5.60
C HIS A 97 8.05 -0.01 -6.16
N VAL A 98 7.64 0.72 -7.20
CA VAL A 98 6.40 0.44 -7.95
C VAL A 98 6.54 -0.87 -8.71
N GLU A 99 7.68 -1.11 -9.36
CA GLU A 99 7.96 -2.36 -10.06
C GLU A 99 7.89 -3.54 -9.09
N THR A 100 8.55 -3.46 -7.93
CA THR A 100 8.43 -4.48 -6.88
C THR A 100 7.00 -4.62 -6.38
N PHE A 101 6.23 -3.53 -6.25
CA PHE A 101 4.83 -3.62 -5.85
C PHE A 101 3.98 -4.36 -6.88
N VAL A 102 4.21 -4.11 -8.18
CA VAL A 102 3.54 -4.83 -9.28
C VAL A 102 3.86 -6.32 -9.21
N GLU A 103 5.13 -6.68 -9.06
CA GLU A 103 5.59 -8.07 -8.94
C GLU A 103 4.94 -8.78 -7.73
N GLN A 104 4.75 -8.09 -6.61
CA GLN A 104 4.11 -8.67 -5.43
C GLN A 104 2.60 -8.87 -5.59
N CYS A 105 1.93 -8.05 -6.40
CA CYS A 105 0.49 -8.15 -6.66
C CYS A 105 0.14 -9.23 -7.70
N GLU A 106 1.02 -9.49 -8.67
CA GLU A 106 0.79 -10.38 -9.80
C GLU A 106 0.35 -11.81 -9.39
N PRO A 107 0.98 -12.48 -8.40
CA PRO A 107 0.56 -13.82 -7.97
C PRO A 107 -0.86 -13.89 -7.41
N TYR A 108 -1.42 -12.75 -6.96
CA TYR A 108 -2.75 -12.66 -6.38
C TYR A 108 -3.80 -12.21 -7.40
N GLY A 109 -3.40 -11.89 -8.65
CA GLY A 109 -4.31 -11.40 -9.69
C GLY A 109 -4.91 -10.02 -9.36
N VAL A 110 -4.23 -9.23 -8.52
CA VAL A 110 -4.68 -7.92 -8.05
C VAL A 110 -3.97 -6.82 -8.84
N PRO A 111 -4.65 -5.74 -9.24
CA PRO A 111 -3.97 -4.58 -9.82
C PRO A 111 -3.15 -3.84 -8.77
N ALA A 112 -1.92 -3.45 -9.10
CA ALA A 112 -1.15 -2.52 -8.29
C ALA A 112 -1.76 -1.11 -8.38
N ILE A 113 -2.25 -0.58 -7.26
CA ILE A 113 -2.86 0.75 -7.19
C ILE A 113 -1.95 1.67 -6.38
N VAL A 114 -1.44 2.69 -7.06
CA VAL A 114 -0.54 3.68 -6.46
C VAL A 114 -1.20 5.04 -6.46
N GLN A 115 -1.26 5.66 -5.29
CA GLN A 115 -1.62 7.06 -5.12
C GLN A 115 -0.36 7.90 -5.06
N TRP A 116 -0.20 8.79 -6.03
CA TRP A 116 0.91 9.73 -6.08
C TRP A 116 0.68 10.94 -5.17
N PRO A 117 1.72 11.50 -4.56
CA PRO A 117 1.64 12.76 -3.83
C PRO A 117 1.53 13.92 -4.83
N ASN A 118 0.36 14.08 -5.45
CA ASN A 118 -0.06 15.31 -6.11
C ASN A 118 -1.37 15.72 -5.42
N GLU A 119 -1.30 16.68 -4.50
CA GLU A 119 -2.48 17.26 -3.87
C GLU A 119 -2.93 18.51 -4.66
N PRO A 120 -4.23 18.76 -4.81
CA PRO A 120 -4.72 20.07 -5.24
C PRO A 120 -4.14 21.16 -4.33
N GLY A 121 -3.48 22.17 -4.90
CA GLY A 121 -2.70 23.16 -4.15
C GLY A 121 -1.20 22.89 -4.15
N ASP A 122 -0.74 21.92 -4.94
CA ASP A 122 0.67 21.75 -5.27
C ASP A 122 1.26 23.08 -5.78
N PRO A 123 2.28 23.65 -5.13
CA PRO A 123 2.92 24.90 -5.56
C PRO A 123 3.46 24.83 -7.00
N ARG A 124 3.67 23.63 -7.55
CA ARG A 124 4.06 23.41 -8.94
C ARG A 124 2.91 23.65 -9.91
N GLU A 125 1.69 23.23 -9.58
CA GLU A 125 0.50 23.56 -10.38
C GLU A 125 0.16 25.06 -10.27
N TRP A 126 0.49 25.70 -9.15
CA TRP A 126 0.30 27.14 -8.94
C TRP A 126 1.37 28.02 -9.63
N ASN A 127 2.63 27.56 -9.67
CA ASN A 127 3.73 28.29 -10.32
C ASN A 127 3.72 28.21 -11.85
N HIS A 128 2.85 27.37 -12.43
CA HIS A 128 2.60 27.34 -13.88
C HIS A 128 1.47 28.27 -14.35
N GLY A 129 0.98 29.16 -13.49
CA GLY A 129 0.27 30.38 -13.90
C GLY A 129 -1.12 30.16 -14.50
N VAL A 130 -2.14 30.49 -13.70
CA VAL A 130 -3.29 31.24 -14.23
C VAL A 130 -2.85 32.70 -14.41
#